data_AF-A0A0D2CZI6-F1
#
_entry.id   AF-A0A0D2CZI6-F1
#
_cell.length_a   1.000
_cell.length_b   1.000
_cell.length_c   1.000
_cell.angle_alpha   90.00
_cell.angle_beta   90.00
_cell.angle_gamma   90.00
#
_symmetry.space_group_name_H-M   'P 1'
#
loop_
_entity.id
_entity.type
_entity.pdbx_description
1 polymer ?
#
loop_
_entity_poly.entity_id
_entity_poly.type
_entity_poly.pdbx_seq_one_letter_code
_entity_poly.pdbx_strand_id
1 'polypeptide(L)'
;MYAGPCKNVLKHKLYSPAFRSQLIYRCWSCSPRLSAKRSRLPTYAKPATPKTPGAVLETVAKSEPSLRNDGSYYISPDLASALHGLGFFSIPAVVKVLRRLCQELKKLPPASALVSATTQQRFIQLSEEALGSAEVALMRDPQVLRKAFHSLGQNSFHTQNRKGDEGCDALRMAFFAGEADAGVDAAAAEIALGSALGRQEARLSPRISDFIKAKALARSDWVAMLLYLDETSRKTGSEVVAQENYELAKDLVDMVEPSKKLRRQNSSLLQHHKLPWRVLHDAAESYLPYLREGAVYDQVRSDLENAIRDGLFKYSDLSAAPLALRQPGVIEKNSKEWVELATQSSSAGDPDSSLQLAFYHLRKDGWRPAEANRKPRDWTGIEWLAVSAALSTPETGVMAAKYLGLAHLLREHGYVDEGISWIDFAKESMGEAGLDPDNRWHDYFSDFQQAWRDTDGSLKRYEKSSEEFLAQLERT
;
A
#
# COMPACT_ATOMS: atom_id res chain seq x y z
N MET A 1 2.83 58.02 36.31
CA MET A 1 3.24 57.24 37.48
C MET A 1 2.43 55.95 37.51
N TYR A 2 3.13 54.85 37.78
CA TYR A 2 2.77 53.44 37.83
C TYR A 2 1.37 53.06 38.35
N ALA A 3 0.75 52.10 37.66
CA ALA A 3 -0.09 51.09 38.27
C ALA A 3 0.26 49.75 37.62
N GLY A 4 0.94 48.87 38.37
CA GLY A 4 1.32 47.53 37.93
C GLY A 4 0.13 46.56 37.96
N PRO A 5 0.15 45.46 37.20
CA PRO A 5 -0.94 44.48 37.22
C PRO A 5 -0.80 43.51 38.40
N CYS A 6 -1.88 43.36 39.13
CA CYS A 6 -2.12 42.38 40.18
C CYS A 6 -1.89 40.94 39.69
N LYS A 7 -1.28 40.15 40.57
CA LYS A 7 -1.16 38.69 40.50
C LYS A 7 -2.53 38.04 40.41
N ASN A 8 -2.86 37.46 39.26
CA ASN A 8 -3.88 36.41 39.17
C ASN A 8 -3.18 35.05 39.19
N VAL A 9 -3.28 34.40 40.35
CA VAL A 9 -2.94 32.98 40.56
C VAL A 9 -3.96 32.14 39.79
N LEU A 10 -3.61 31.71 38.58
CA LEU A 10 -4.32 30.63 37.88
C LEU A 10 -3.73 29.30 38.34
N LYS A 11 -4.40 28.71 39.34
CA LYS A 11 -4.29 27.27 39.64
C LYS A 11 -4.71 26.50 38.38
N HIS A 12 -3.74 26.05 37.58
CA HIS A 12 -4.00 24.99 36.59
C HIS A 12 -4.28 23.70 37.35
N LYS A 13 -5.56 23.45 37.61
CA LYS A 13 -6.05 22.10 37.89
C LYS A 13 -5.74 21.24 36.66
N LEU A 14 -4.92 20.23 36.89
CA LEU A 14 -4.65 19.12 35.99
C LEU A 14 -5.98 18.63 35.39
N TYR A 15 -6.06 18.62 34.07
CA TYR A 15 -7.19 18.08 33.33
C TYR A 15 -7.33 16.58 33.58
N SER A 16 -8.59 16.12 33.66
CA SER A 16 -8.97 14.71 33.82
C SER A 16 -8.45 13.82 32.67
N PRO A 17 -8.05 12.56 32.94
CA PRO A 17 -7.46 11.66 31.95
C PRO A 17 -8.42 11.20 30.83
N ALA A 18 -9.70 11.59 30.87
CA ALA A 18 -10.71 11.15 29.89
C ALA A 18 -10.70 11.86 28.53
N PHE A 19 -9.81 12.83 28.29
CA PHE A 19 -9.82 13.64 27.05
C PHE A 19 -8.52 13.65 26.23
N ARG A 20 -7.50 12.83 26.57
CA ARG A 20 -6.26 12.73 25.76
C ARG A 20 -6.35 11.80 24.54
N SER A 21 -7.48 11.12 24.32
CA SER A 21 -7.66 10.09 23.28
C SER A 21 -8.19 10.60 21.93
N GLN A 22 -8.05 11.88 21.58
CA GLN A 22 -8.61 12.43 20.34
C GLN A 22 -7.63 13.04 19.33
N LEU A 23 -6.31 12.89 19.53
CA LEU A 23 -5.32 13.27 18.52
C LEU A 23 -4.41 12.09 18.15
N ILE A 24 -5.03 11.00 17.70
CA ILE A 24 -4.36 10.02 16.85
C ILE A 24 -5.29 9.79 15.66
N TYR A 25 -4.85 10.22 14.48
CA TYR A 25 -5.59 10.02 13.25
C TYR A 25 -5.77 8.51 13.02
N ARG A 26 -7.03 8.13 12.89
CA ARG A 26 -7.52 6.81 12.55
C ARG A 26 -6.94 6.32 11.23
N CYS A 27 -6.44 5.09 11.20
CA CYS A 27 -6.56 4.23 10.03
C CYS A 27 -7.62 3.16 10.29
N TRP A 28 -8.45 2.97 9.28
CA TRP A 28 -9.66 2.18 9.29
C TRP A 28 -9.37 0.67 9.36
N SER A 29 -9.68 0.01 10.47
CA SER A 29 -10.28 -1.34 10.46
C SER A 29 -10.68 -1.82 11.85
N CYS A 30 -12.01 -1.91 12.05
CA CYS A 30 -12.74 -2.93 12.81
C CYS A 30 -12.22 -3.38 14.19
N SER A 31 -12.70 -2.76 15.27
CA SER A 31 -12.79 -3.46 16.55
C SER A 31 -14.02 -4.40 16.57
N PRO A 32 -13.93 -5.61 17.16
CA PRO A 32 -15.03 -6.57 17.23
C PRO A 32 -16.29 -6.03 17.92
N ARG A 33 -16.14 -5.01 18.78
CA ARG A 33 -17.26 -4.37 19.50
C ARG A 33 -18.14 -3.47 18.63
N LEU A 34 -17.69 -3.07 17.43
CA LEU A 34 -18.49 -2.25 16.50
C LEU A 34 -19.25 -3.05 15.43
N SER A 35 -18.92 -4.33 15.19
CA SER A 35 -19.68 -5.18 14.27
C SER A 35 -21.10 -5.48 14.80
N ALA A 36 -21.24 -5.64 16.11
CA ALA A 36 -22.50 -5.92 16.78
C ALA A 36 -23.52 -4.76 16.75
N LYS A 37 -23.10 -3.53 16.40
CA LYS A 37 -23.98 -2.36 16.31
C LYS A 37 -24.46 -2.03 14.88
N ARG A 38 -23.92 -2.70 13.84
CA ARG A 38 -24.30 -2.48 12.43
C ARG A 38 -25.44 -3.37 11.93
N SER A 39 -25.90 -4.34 12.72
CA SER A 39 -27.04 -5.20 12.38
C SER A 39 -28.41 -4.62 12.79
N ARG A 40 -28.45 -3.43 13.40
CA ARG A 40 -29.71 -2.75 13.73
C ARG A 40 -30.03 -1.69 12.69
N LEU A 41 -31.13 -1.90 11.96
CA LEU A 41 -31.76 -0.88 11.13
C LEU A 41 -32.08 0.37 11.99
N PRO A 42 -31.76 1.60 11.54
CA PRO A 42 -32.09 2.81 12.29
C PRO A 42 -33.60 2.96 12.46
N THR A 43 -34.04 3.26 13.68
CA THR A 43 -35.45 3.35 14.11
C THR A 43 -36.31 4.37 13.33
N TYR A 44 -35.70 5.22 12.49
CA TYR A 44 -36.41 6.24 11.70
C TYR A 44 -36.13 6.22 10.19
N ALA A 45 -35.49 5.16 9.66
CA ALA A 45 -35.35 5.00 8.22
C ALA A 45 -36.67 4.50 7.60
N LYS A 46 -37.51 5.40 7.09
CA LYS A 46 -38.64 5.02 6.23
C LYS A 46 -38.09 4.59 4.86
N PRO A 47 -38.48 3.42 4.34
CA PRO A 47 -38.09 3.01 2.99
C PRO A 47 -38.66 4.01 1.97
N ALA A 48 -37.80 4.53 1.10
CA ALA A 48 -38.24 5.33 -0.04
C ALA A 48 -38.96 4.39 -1.02
N THR A 49 -40.28 4.53 -1.14
CA THR A 49 -41.03 3.92 -2.22
C THR A 49 -40.60 4.56 -3.55
N PRO A 50 -40.04 3.80 -4.50
CA PRO A 50 -39.80 4.34 -5.83
C PRO A 50 -41.16 4.60 -6.49
N LYS A 51 -41.37 5.85 -6.94
CA LYS A 51 -42.49 6.18 -7.83
C LYS A 51 -42.22 5.53 -9.18
N THR A 52 -43.04 4.56 -9.54
CA THR A 52 -43.10 3.95 -10.87
C THR A 52 -43.51 4.98 -11.92
N PRO A 53 -42.79 5.08 -13.05
CA PRO A 53 -43.38 5.51 -14.30
C PRO A 53 -43.55 4.29 -15.22
N GLY A 54 -44.79 4.01 -15.62
CA GLY A 54 -45.10 3.29 -16.86
C GLY A 54 -45.28 1.78 -16.76
N ALA A 55 -46.50 1.37 -16.40
CA ALA A 55 -47.01 0.01 -16.59
C ALA A 55 -47.15 -0.31 -18.09
N VAL A 56 -46.08 -0.78 -18.75
CA VAL A 56 -46.15 -1.48 -20.05
C VAL A 56 -45.01 -2.52 -20.18
N LEU A 57 -44.73 -3.34 -19.16
CA LEU A 57 -43.80 -4.49 -19.31
C LEU A 57 -44.14 -5.70 -18.42
N GLU A 58 -45.35 -5.78 -17.84
CA GLU A 58 -45.72 -6.91 -16.95
C GLU A 58 -46.31 -8.15 -17.65
N THR A 59 -46.33 -8.21 -18.97
CA THR A 59 -46.87 -9.37 -19.70
C THR A 59 -45.85 -10.08 -20.58
N VAL A 60 -44.63 -10.34 -20.10
CA VAL A 60 -43.79 -11.45 -20.61
C VAL A 60 -42.91 -12.04 -19.48
N ALA A 61 -43.45 -12.16 -18.27
CA ALA A 61 -42.76 -12.84 -17.16
C ALA A 61 -43.49 -14.14 -16.79
N LYS A 62 -43.71 -15.02 -17.77
CA LYS A 62 -44.03 -16.43 -17.52
C LYS A 62 -43.22 -17.28 -18.49
N SER A 63 -42.48 -18.22 -17.89
CA SER A 63 -41.61 -19.26 -18.46
C SER A 63 -40.34 -18.82 -19.19
N GLU A 64 -39.29 -18.56 -18.42
CA GLU A 64 -37.92 -18.96 -18.80
C GLU A 64 -37.28 -19.73 -17.64
N PRO A 65 -36.53 -20.82 -17.90
CA PRO A 65 -35.78 -21.50 -16.87
C PRO A 65 -34.65 -20.58 -16.39
N SER A 66 -34.85 -19.96 -15.23
CA SER A 66 -33.88 -19.05 -14.64
C SER A 66 -32.56 -19.79 -14.37
N LEU A 67 -31.56 -19.54 -15.22
CA LEU A 67 -30.18 -19.93 -14.98
C LEU A 67 -29.73 -19.39 -13.62
N ARG A 68 -29.37 -20.32 -12.72
CA ARG A 68 -29.09 -20.17 -11.29
C ARG A 68 -28.41 -18.84 -10.90
N ASN A 69 -28.84 -18.31 -9.76
CA ASN A 69 -28.35 -17.12 -9.06
C ASN A 69 -26.81 -17.03 -9.04
N ASP A 70 -26.26 -16.33 -10.01
CA ASP A 70 -24.89 -15.85 -10.01
C ASP A 70 -24.95 -14.45 -9.40
N GLY A 71 -24.33 -14.24 -8.23
CA GLY A 71 -24.48 -13.00 -7.44
C GLY A 71 -24.25 -11.71 -8.24
N SER A 72 -24.75 -10.58 -7.74
CA SER A 72 -24.72 -9.29 -8.45
C SER A 72 -23.32 -8.98 -9.04
N TYR A 73 -23.23 -8.89 -10.36
CA TYR A 73 -22.01 -8.54 -11.09
C TYR A 73 -22.19 -7.16 -11.70
N TYR A 74 -21.30 -6.24 -11.35
CA TYR A 74 -21.28 -4.89 -11.89
C TYR A 74 -20.73 -4.91 -13.32
N ILE A 75 -21.49 -4.36 -14.25
CA ILE A 75 -21.08 -4.17 -15.65
C ILE A 75 -20.63 -2.72 -15.78
N SER A 76 -19.33 -2.48 -15.94
CA SER A 76 -18.83 -1.12 -16.14
C SER A 76 -19.30 -0.56 -17.48
N PRO A 77 -19.37 0.79 -17.61
CA PRO A 77 -19.60 1.44 -18.90
C PRO A 77 -18.59 1.00 -19.97
N ASP A 78 -17.33 0.78 -19.58
CA ASP A 78 -16.28 0.33 -20.49
C ASP A 78 -16.56 -1.08 -21.04
N LEU A 79 -16.98 -2.02 -20.18
CA LEU A 79 -17.39 -3.36 -20.60
C LEU A 79 -18.61 -3.31 -21.52
N ALA A 80 -19.62 -2.52 -21.16
CA ALA A 80 -20.82 -2.37 -21.97
C ALA A 80 -20.50 -1.79 -23.35
N SER A 81 -19.66 -0.75 -23.39
CA SER A 81 -19.22 -0.12 -24.64
C SER A 81 -18.38 -1.06 -25.49
N ALA A 82 -17.45 -1.81 -24.89
CA ALA A 82 -16.61 -2.78 -25.61
C ALA A 82 -17.46 -3.89 -26.23
N LEU A 83 -18.40 -4.46 -25.48
CA LEU A 83 -19.30 -5.50 -25.97
C LEU A 83 -20.25 -4.96 -27.06
N HIS A 84 -20.77 -3.75 -26.91
CA HIS A 84 -21.53 -3.10 -27.98
C HIS A 84 -20.69 -2.87 -29.25
N GLY A 85 -19.43 -2.45 -29.11
CA GLY A 85 -18.50 -2.31 -30.23
C GLY A 85 -18.18 -3.62 -30.96
N LEU A 86 -18.33 -4.76 -30.28
CA LEU A 86 -18.22 -6.10 -30.85
C LEU A 86 -19.53 -6.60 -31.51
N GLY A 87 -20.61 -5.83 -31.44
CA GLY A 87 -21.90 -6.16 -32.05
C GLY A 87 -22.92 -6.82 -31.12
N PHE A 88 -22.63 -6.91 -29.82
CA PHE A 88 -23.61 -7.39 -28.84
C PHE A 88 -24.62 -6.31 -28.47
N PHE A 89 -25.87 -6.70 -28.21
CA PHE A 89 -26.96 -5.79 -27.83
C PHE A 89 -27.58 -6.17 -26.47
N SER A 90 -27.62 -7.46 -26.14
CA SER A 90 -28.14 -7.98 -24.87
C SER A 90 -27.05 -8.05 -23.78
N ILE A 91 -26.39 -6.91 -23.50
CA ILE A 91 -25.19 -6.85 -22.64
C ILE A 91 -25.30 -7.66 -21.33
N PRO A 92 -26.39 -7.57 -20.54
CA PRO A 92 -26.49 -8.36 -19.30
C PRO A 92 -26.52 -9.88 -19.54
N ALA A 93 -27.18 -10.33 -20.61
CA ALA A 93 -27.26 -11.75 -20.97
C ALA A 93 -25.90 -12.24 -21.50
N VAL A 94 -25.25 -11.48 -22.37
CA VAL A 94 -23.92 -11.79 -22.90
C VAL A 94 -22.89 -11.92 -21.78
N VAL A 95 -22.87 -10.97 -20.83
CA VAL A 95 -21.97 -11.04 -19.67
C VAL A 95 -22.25 -12.30 -18.84
N LYS A 96 -23.52 -12.65 -18.62
CA LYS A 96 -23.88 -13.87 -17.89
C LYS A 96 -23.37 -15.13 -18.59
N VAL A 97 -23.49 -15.20 -19.92
CA VAL A 97 -22.96 -16.32 -20.72
C VAL A 97 -21.44 -16.37 -20.67
N LEU A 98 -20.75 -15.24 -20.90
CA LEU A 98 -19.29 -15.16 -20.88
C LEU A 98 -18.71 -15.62 -19.53
N ARG A 99 -19.32 -15.19 -18.41
CA ARG A 99 -18.90 -15.61 -17.06
C ARG A 99 -19.11 -17.11 -16.84
N ARG A 100 -20.24 -17.66 -17.27
CA ARG A 100 -20.51 -19.10 -17.20
C ARG A 100 -19.54 -19.90 -18.06
N LEU A 101 -19.24 -19.42 -19.27
CA LEU A 101 -18.22 -20.02 -20.14
C LEU A 101 -16.86 -19.98 -19.45
N CYS A 102 -16.44 -18.85 -18.87
CA CYS A 102 -15.18 -18.75 -18.14
C CYS A 102 -15.08 -19.78 -17.00
N GLN A 103 -16.14 -19.96 -16.21
CA GLN A 103 -16.20 -20.94 -15.12
C GLN A 103 -16.10 -22.40 -15.57
N GLU A 104 -16.61 -22.74 -16.76
CA GLU A 104 -16.51 -24.08 -17.31
C GLU A 104 -15.18 -24.30 -18.04
N LEU A 105 -14.69 -23.29 -18.75
CA LEU A 105 -13.46 -23.33 -19.54
C LEU A 105 -12.20 -23.35 -18.68
N LYS A 106 -12.22 -22.81 -17.45
CA LYS A 106 -11.05 -22.86 -16.55
C LYS A 106 -10.62 -24.30 -16.18
N LYS A 107 -11.49 -25.29 -16.40
CA LYS A 107 -11.18 -26.72 -16.22
C LYS A 107 -10.33 -27.28 -17.37
N LEU A 108 -10.19 -26.52 -18.45
CA LEU A 108 -9.37 -26.87 -19.63
C LEU A 108 -8.05 -26.09 -19.61
N PRO A 109 -7.02 -26.57 -20.32
CA PRO A 109 -5.82 -25.78 -20.56
C PRO A 109 -6.18 -24.43 -21.21
N PRO A 110 -5.68 -23.30 -20.69
CA PRO A 110 -6.01 -21.97 -21.20
C PRO A 110 -5.78 -21.79 -22.71
N ALA A 111 -4.76 -22.47 -23.27
CA ALA A 111 -4.44 -22.43 -24.69
C ALA A 111 -5.47 -23.08 -25.62
N SER A 112 -6.31 -23.97 -25.11
CA SER A 112 -7.37 -24.63 -25.90
C SER A 112 -8.77 -24.20 -25.50
N ALA A 113 -8.90 -23.35 -24.47
CA ALA A 113 -10.18 -22.95 -23.88
C ALA A 113 -11.12 -22.27 -24.89
N LEU A 114 -10.70 -21.17 -25.51
CA LEU A 114 -11.57 -20.42 -26.44
C LEU A 114 -11.79 -21.16 -27.77
N VAL A 115 -10.82 -21.94 -28.22
CA VAL A 115 -11.02 -22.86 -29.36
C VAL A 115 -12.09 -23.90 -29.02
N SER A 116 -12.04 -24.47 -27.82
CA SER A 116 -13.06 -25.42 -27.36
C SER A 116 -14.43 -24.75 -27.25
N ALA A 117 -14.49 -23.50 -26.77
CA ALA A 117 -15.73 -22.74 -26.63
C ALA A 117 -16.47 -22.55 -27.96
N THR A 118 -15.73 -22.34 -29.05
CA THR A 118 -16.28 -22.11 -30.40
C THR A 118 -16.56 -23.40 -31.18
N THR A 119 -15.99 -24.53 -30.78
CA THR A 119 -16.06 -25.80 -31.54
C THR A 119 -16.87 -26.91 -30.85
N GLN A 120 -16.95 -26.93 -29.52
CA GLN A 120 -17.65 -27.99 -28.79
C GLN A 120 -19.13 -27.63 -28.61
N GLN A 121 -20.01 -28.56 -29.00
CA GLN A 121 -21.46 -28.37 -28.95
C GLN A 121 -21.98 -27.98 -27.57
N ARG A 122 -21.38 -28.52 -26.49
CA ARG A 122 -21.78 -28.19 -25.11
C ARG A 122 -21.66 -26.70 -24.78
N PHE A 123 -20.66 -26.00 -25.32
CA PHE A 123 -20.43 -24.58 -25.03
C PHE A 123 -21.26 -23.68 -25.95
N ILE A 124 -21.50 -24.15 -27.18
CA ILE A 124 -22.41 -23.52 -28.12
C ILE A 124 -23.83 -23.51 -27.56
N GLN A 125 -24.30 -24.63 -27.01
CA GLN A 125 -25.62 -24.75 -26.39
C GLN A 125 -25.81 -23.74 -25.24
N LEU A 126 -24.79 -23.49 -24.42
CA LEU A 126 -24.86 -22.49 -23.35
C LEU A 126 -25.13 -21.06 -23.86
N SER A 127 -24.68 -20.76 -25.08
CA SER A 127 -24.93 -19.47 -25.72
C SER A 127 -26.33 -19.43 -26.35
N GLU A 128 -26.75 -20.53 -26.99
CA GLU A 128 -28.08 -20.67 -27.60
C GLU A 128 -29.21 -20.63 -26.57
N GLU A 129 -28.98 -21.13 -25.35
CA GLU A 129 -29.96 -21.10 -24.25
C GLU A 129 -30.33 -19.68 -23.80
N ALA A 130 -29.47 -18.69 -24.04
CA ALA A 130 -29.58 -17.37 -23.41
C ALA A 130 -29.50 -16.18 -24.38
N LEU A 131 -29.04 -16.37 -25.62
CA LEU A 131 -28.79 -15.30 -26.59
C LEU A 131 -29.56 -15.50 -27.89
N GLY A 132 -29.85 -14.40 -28.58
CA GLY A 132 -30.43 -14.44 -29.93
C GLY A 132 -29.45 -15.00 -30.97
N SER A 133 -29.98 -15.50 -32.10
CA SER A 133 -29.19 -16.16 -33.15
C SER A 133 -28.01 -15.33 -33.67
N ALA A 134 -28.16 -14.01 -33.78
CA ALA A 134 -27.10 -13.10 -34.19
C ALA A 134 -25.95 -13.02 -33.15
N GLU A 135 -26.28 -12.96 -31.87
CA GLU A 135 -25.28 -12.90 -30.79
C GLU A 135 -24.60 -14.25 -30.55
N VAL A 136 -25.33 -15.36 -30.75
CA VAL A 136 -24.74 -16.70 -30.76
C VAL A 136 -23.68 -16.81 -31.87
N ALA A 137 -23.95 -16.26 -33.06
CA ALA A 137 -22.96 -16.25 -34.15
C ALA A 137 -21.68 -15.49 -33.75
N LEU A 138 -21.82 -14.36 -33.04
CA LEU A 138 -20.68 -13.61 -32.49
C LEU A 138 -19.91 -14.41 -31.44
N MET A 139 -20.60 -15.16 -30.57
CA MET A 139 -19.97 -16.04 -29.56
C MET A 139 -19.21 -17.23 -30.17
N ARG A 140 -19.52 -17.60 -31.41
CA ARG A 140 -18.82 -18.64 -32.17
C ARG A 140 -17.60 -18.10 -32.93
N ASP A 141 -17.47 -16.79 -33.10
CA ASP A 141 -16.30 -16.18 -33.73
C ASP A 141 -15.14 -16.10 -32.72
N PRO A 142 -14.02 -16.81 -32.96
CA PRO A 142 -12.86 -16.77 -32.06
C PRO A 142 -12.26 -15.37 -31.87
N GLN A 143 -12.33 -14.50 -32.89
CA GLN A 143 -11.78 -13.14 -32.86
C GLN A 143 -12.63 -12.22 -31.99
N VAL A 144 -13.95 -12.37 -32.03
CA VAL A 144 -14.87 -11.63 -31.17
C VAL A 144 -14.78 -12.17 -29.73
N LEU A 145 -14.77 -13.50 -29.58
CA LEU A 145 -14.78 -14.14 -28.28
C LEU A 145 -13.55 -13.78 -27.44
N ARG A 146 -12.35 -13.76 -28.04
CA ARG A 146 -11.13 -13.38 -27.30
C ARG A 146 -11.16 -11.94 -26.80
N LYS A 147 -11.70 -11.00 -27.58
CA LYS A 147 -11.86 -9.58 -27.19
C LYS A 147 -12.94 -9.41 -26.11
N ALA A 148 -14.03 -10.18 -26.22
CA ALA A 148 -15.07 -10.21 -25.20
C ALA A 148 -14.52 -10.74 -23.86
N PHE A 149 -13.70 -11.80 -23.89
CA PHE A 149 -13.01 -12.33 -22.71
C PHE A 149 -11.98 -11.36 -22.12
N HIS A 150 -11.22 -10.65 -22.97
CA HIS A 150 -10.30 -9.59 -22.51
C HIS A 150 -11.05 -8.50 -21.73
N SER A 151 -12.14 -7.99 -22.29
CA SER A 151 -12.98 -6.95 -21.68
C SER A 151 -13.63 -7.45 -20.37
N LEU A 152 -14.13 -8.69 -20.36
CA LEU A 152 -14.67 -9.33 -19.14
C LEU A 152 -13.62 -9.44 -18.04
N GLY A 153 -12.41 -9.84 -18.44
CA GLY A 153 -11.24 -9.94 -17.58
C GLY A 153 -10.96 -8.62 -16.86
N GLN A 154 -10.80 -7.54 -17.61
CA GLN A 154 -10.59 -6.19 -17.06
C GLN A 154 -11.70 -5.76 -16.09
N ASN A 155 -12.97 -5.96 -16.47
CA ASN A 155 -14.11 -5.58 -15.62
C ASN A 155 -14.19 -6.39 -14.31
N SER A 156 -13.64 -7.60 -14.28
CA SER A 156 -13.65 -8.44 -13.07
C SER A 156 -12.74 -7.90 -11.96
N PHE A 157 -11.72 -7.11 -12.33
CA PHE A 157 -10.87 -6.36 -11.41
C PHE A 157 -11.44 -4.99 -11.04
N HIS A 158 -12.63 -4.61 -11.53
CA HIS A 158 -13.29 -3.40 -11.07
C HIS A 158 -13.57 -3.49 -9.56
N THR A 159 -13.45 -2.36 -8.85
CA THR A 159 -13.53 -2.28 -7.37
C THR A 159 -14.84 -2.85 -6.80
N GLN A 160 -15.92 -2.84 -7.59
CA GLN A 160 -17.23 -3.37 -7.23
C GLN A 160 -17.38 -4.90 -7.43
N ASN A 161 -16.59 -5.52 -8.30
CA ASN A 161 -16.73 -6.94 -8.62
C ASN A 161 -15.91 -7.83 -7.70
N ARG A 162 -14.66 -7.45 -7.39
CA ARG A 162 -13.73 -8.23 -6.55
C ARG A 162 -13.63 -9.71 -6.99
N LYS A 163 -13.73 -10.01 -8.29
CA LYS A 163 -13.65 -11.37 -8.86
C LYS A 163 -12.29 -11.60 -9.54
N GLY A 164 -11.21 -11.44 -8.77
CA GLY A 164 -9.84 -11.46 -9.29
C GLY A 164 -9.47 -12.77 -10.00
N ASP A 165 -9.82 -13.93 -9.44
CA ASP A 165 -9.49 -15.24 -10.04
C ASP A 165 -10.22 -15.45 -11.38
N GLU A 166 -11.52 -15.16 -11.43
CA GLU A 166 -12.33 -15.25 -12.66
C GLU A 166 -11.80 -14.30 -13.74
N GLY A 167 -11.41 -13.09 -13.33
CA GLY A 167 -10.78 -12.12 -14.23
C GLY A 167 -9.44 -12.58 -14.79
N CYS A 168 -8.56 -13.12 -13.93
CA CYS A 168 -7.25 -13.61 -14.34
C CYS A 168 -7.36 -14.78 -15.34
N ASP A 169 -8.29 -15.71 -15.10
CA ASP A 169 -8.55 -16.82 -16.02
C ASP A 169 -9.06 -16.32 -17.37
N ALA A 170 -9.99 -15.35 -17.38
CA ALA A 170 -10.49 -14.76 -18.62
C ALA A 170 -9.39 -14.06 -19.44
N LEU A 171 -8.51 -13.30 -18.78
CA LEU A 171 -7.37 -12.63 -19.42
C LEU A 171 -6.36 -13.64 -20.00
N ARG A 172 -6.04 -14.70 -19.25
CA ARG A 172 -5.17 -15.79 -19.75
C ARG A 172 -5.76 -16.45 -20.99
N MET A 173 -7.04 -16.79 -20.96
CA MET A 173 -7.73 -17.43 -22.11
C MET A 173 -7.72 -16.52 -23.34
N ALA A 174 -7.99 -15.22 -23.16
CA ALA A 174 -7.91 -14.24 -24.25
C ALA A 174 -6.49 -14.13 -24.83
N PHE A 175 -5.47 -14.05 -23.96
CA PHE A 175 -4.08 -13.97 -24.38
C PHE A 175 -3.66 -15.20 -25.19
N PHE A 176 -3.93 -16.41 -24.69
CA PHE A 176 -3.53 -17.63 -25.41
C PHE A 176 -4.33 -17.88 -26.69
N ALA A 177 -5.49 -17.23 -26.86
CA ALA A 177 -6.24 -17.20 -28.12
C ALA A 177 -5.74 -16.12 -29.11
N GLY A 178 -4.66 -15.42 -28.78
CA GLY A 178 -3.99 -14.47 -29.65
C GLY A 178 -4.40 -13.01 -29.47
N GLU A 179 -5.07 -12.65 -28.37
CA GLU A 179 -5.28 -11.23 -28.01
C GLU A 179 -4.05 -10.70 -27.27
N ALA A 180 -3.16 -10.01 -28.00
CA ALA A 180 -1.84 -9.62 -27.48
C ALA A 180 -1.93 -8.63 -26.30
N ASP A 181 -2.90 -7.71 -26.33
CA ASP A 181 -3.09 -6.71 -25.27
C ASP A 181 -3.54 -7.36 -23.95
N ALA A 182 -4.27 -8.48 -24.02
CA ALA A 182 -4.64 -9.26 -22.85
C ALA A 182 -3.43 -9.88 -22.13
N GLY A 183 -2.27 -10.03 -22.81
CA GLY A 183 -1.06 -10.58 -22.19
C GLY A 183 -0.48 -9.70 -21.09
N VAL A 184 -0.50 -8.38 -21.28
CA VAL A 184 -0.03 -7.41 -20.27
C VAL A 184 -1.00 -7.35 -19.09
N ASP A 185 -2.30 -7.31 -19.36
CA ASP A 185 -3.33 -7.34 -18.32
C ASP A 185 -3.33 -8.66 -17.54
N ALA A 186 -3.10 -9.79 -18.21
CA ALA A 186 -2.97 -11.10 -17.56
C ALA A 186 -1.76 -11.14 -16.62
N ALA A 187 -0.62 -10.56 -17.02
CA ALA A 187 0.55 -10.45 -16.16
C ALA A 187 0.26 -9.60 -14.91
N ALA A 188 -0.35 -8.43 -15.08
CA ALA A 188 -0.74 -7.57 -13.96
C ALA A 188 -1.72 -8.30 -13.01
N ALA A 189 -2.68 -9.05 -13.56
CA ALA A 189 -3.63 -9.86 -12.81
C ALA A 189 -2.95 -10.98 -12.00
N GLU A 190 -2.01 -11.71 -12.59
CA GLU A 190 -1.24 -12.77 -11.94
C GLU A 190 -0.40 -12.23 -10.77
N ILE A 191 0.27 -11.09 -10.96
CA ILE A 191 1.06 -10.43 -9.92
C ILE A 191 0.16 -9.93 -8.77
N ALA A 192 -0.99 -9.33 -9.10
CA ALA A 192 -1.94 -8.85 -8.10
C ALA A 192 -2.48 -9.99 -7.21
N LEU A 193 -2.86 -11.11 -7.82
CA LEU A 193 -3.34 -12.30 -7.09
C LEU A 193 -2.21 -13.00 -6.30
N GLY A 194 -1.02 -13.11 -6.88
CA GLY A 194 0.14 -13.69 -6.20
C GLY A 194 0.54 -12.91 -4.94
N SER A 195 0.41 -11.58 -4.97
CA SER A 195 0.65 -10.69 -3.82
C SER A 195 -0.32 -10.96 -2.67
N ALA A 196 -1.61 -11.15 -2.97
CA ALA A 196 -2.64 -11.39 -1.96
C ALA A 196 -2.46 -12.73 -1.23
N LEU A 197 -1.82 -13.70 -1.88
CA LEU A 197 -1.60 -15.05 -1.34
C LEU A 197 -0.25 -15.20 -0.63
N GLY A 198 0.53 -14.13 -0.47
CA GLY A 198 1.83 -14.17 0.21
C GLY A 198 2.85 -15.10 -0.45
N ARG A 199 2.67 -15.42 -1.74
CA ARG A 199 3.56 -16.35 -2.45
C ARG A 199 4.91 -15.69 -2.70
N GLN A 200 5.99 -16.34 -2.26
CA GLN A 200 7.38 -15.98 -2.55
C GLN A 200 7.89 -16.53 -3.91
N GLU A 201 7.12 -17.37 -4.59
CA GLU A 201 7.47 -17.97 -5.89
C GLU A 201 7.19 -17.06 -7.09
N ALA A 202 7.62 -17.50 -8.28
CA ALA A 202 7.36 -16.84 -9.57
C ALA A 202 5.87 -16.51 -9.71
N ARG A 203 5.56 -15.22 -9.81
CA ARG A 203 4.18 -14.74 -9.84
C ARG A 203 3.54 -14.96 -11.20
N LEU A 204 4.38 -15.01 -12.23
CA LEU A 204 3.98 -15.12 -13.62
C LEU A 204 4.07 -16.56 -14.12
N SER A 205 3.05 -16.98 -14.88
CA SER A 205 3.12 -18.22 -15.64
C SER A 205 4.21 -18.13 -16.73
N PRO A 206 4.91 -19.23 -17.07
CA PRO A 206 6.11 -19.18 -17.92
C PRO A 206 5.90 -18.45 -19.26
N ARG A 207 4.79 -18.75 -19.96
CA ARG A 207 4.48 -18.09 -21.25
C ARG A 207 4.19 -16.60 -21.10
N ILE A 208 3.54 -16.17 -20.02
CA ILE A 208 3.28 -14.75 -19.77
C ILE A 208 4.60 -14.06 -19.40
N SER A 209 5.43 -14.68 -18.56
CA SER A 209 6.77 -14.18 -18.24
C SER A 209 7.62 -13.97 -19.50
N ASP A 210 7.68 -14.94 -20.41
CA ASP A 210 8.44 -14.82 -21.66
C ASP A 210 7.89 -13.70 -22.56
N PHE A 211 6.56 -13.57 -22.64
CA PHE A 211 5.90 -12.51 -23.40
C PHE A 211 6.21 -11.11 -22.84
N ILE A 212 6.10 -10.94 -21.52
CA ILE A 212 6.41 -9.68 -20.84
C ILE A 212 7.88 -9.32 -20.99
N LYS A 213 8.79 -10.29 -20.82
CA LYS A 213 10.22 -10.10 -21.06
C LYS A 213 10.49 -9.63 -22.50
N ALA A 214 9.89 -10.28 -23.49
CA ALA A 214 10.07 -9.91 -24.89
C ALA A 214 9.56 -8.49 -25.18
N LYS A 215 8.36 -8.13 -24.71
CA LYS A 215 7.81 -6.77 -24.86
C LYS A 215 8.64 -5.71 -24.15
N ALA A 216 9.08 -5.99 -22.93
CA ALA A 216 9.89 -5.10 -22.12
C ALA A 216 11.23 -4.80 -22.79
N LEU A 217 11.97 -5.83 -23.22
CA LEU A 217 13.27 -5.67 -23.89
C LEU A 217 13.15 -4.99 -25.26
N ALA A 218 12.00 -5.11 -25.92
CA ALA A 218 11.69 -4.38 -27.14
C ALA A 218 11.36 -2.89 -26.92
N ARG A 219 11.24 -2.43 -25.66
CA ARG A 219 10.92 -1.02 -25.30
C ARG A 219 9.65 -0.48 -25.96
N SER A 220 8.69 -1.38 -26.23
CA SER A 220 7.47 -1.03 -26.98
C SER A 220 6.27 -0.73 -26.08
N ASP A 221 6.34 -1.11 -24.80
CA ASP A 221 5.22 -1.07 -23.87
C ASP A 221 5.73 -0.79 -22.45
N TRP A 222 5.45 0.43 -21.95
CA TRP A 222 5.93 0.87 -20.65
C TRP A 222 5.34 0.04 -19.50
N VAL A 223 4.13 -0.50 -19.65
CA VAL A 223 3.50 -1.36 -18.64
C VAL A 223 4.23 -2.69 -18.58
N ALA A 224 4.56 -3.28 -19.74
CA ALA A 224 5.36 -4.50 -19.78
C ALA A 224 6.76 -4.31 -19.17
N MET A 225 7.42 -3.18 -19.44
CA MET A 225 8.70 -2.83 -18.81
C MET A 225 8.57 -2.73 -17.29
N LEU A 226 7.53 -2.07 -16.80
CA LEU A 226 7.27 -1.89 -15.38
C LEU A 226 7.00 -3.23 -14.67
N LEU A 227 6.19 -4.11 -15.27
CA LEU A 227 5.91 -5.46 -14.75
C LEU A 227 7.17 -6.34 -14.77
N TYR A 228 7.97 -6.25 -15.84
CA TYR A 228 9.22 -6.98 -15.95
C TYR A 228 10.21 -6.57 -14.85
N LEU A 229 10.40 -5.26 -14.66
CA LEU A 229 11.31 -4.71 -13.64
C LEU A 229 10.86 -5.04 -12.21
N ASP A 230 9.56 -5.04 -11.91
CA ASP A 230 9.05 -5.46 -10.58
C ASP A 230 9.29 -6.96 -10.32
N GLU A 231 9.23 -7.79 -11.36
CA GLU A 231 9.50 -9.22 -11.23
C GLU A 231 11.02 -9.51 -11.12
N THR A 232 11.87 -8.77 -11.84
CA THR A 232 13.33 -8.95 -11.78
C THR A 232 13.94 -8.38 -10.51
N SER A 233 13.42 -7.28 -9.96
CA SER A 233 13.95 -6.66 -8.72
C SER A 233 13.86 -7.58 -7.48
N ARG A 234 13.08 -8.67 -7.55
CA ARG A 234 12.92 -9.64 -6.45
C ARG A 234 13.98 -10.74 -6.46
N LYS A 235 14.63 -10.95 -7.59
CA LYS A 235 15.63 -12.01 -7.77
C LYS A 235 17.00 -11.41 -7.54
N THR A 236 17.83 -12.06 -6.74
CA THR A 236 19.24 -11.71 -6.63
C THR A 236 19.88 -11.86 -8.01
N GLY A 237 20.27 -10.74 -8.60
CA GLY A 237 20.84 -10.67 -9.95
C GLY A 237 22.36 -10.82 -9.96
N SER A 238 22.90 -11.08 -11.16
CA SER A 238 24.30 -10.79 -11.45
C SER A 238 24.47 -9.30 -11.79
N GLU A 239 25.70 -8.82 -11.81
CA GLU A 239 26.05 -7.46 -12.26
C GLU A 239 25.41 -7.12 -13.61
N VAL A 240 25.46 -8.06 -14.57
CA VAL A 240 24.88 -7.87 -15.91
C VAL A 240 23.37 -7.62 -15.84
N VAL A 241 22.65 -8.37 -15.01
CA VAL A 241 21.20 -8.20 -14.86
C VAL A 241 20.87 -6.89 -14.14
N ALA A 242 21.67 -6.49 -13.14
CA ALA A 242 21.48 -5.23 -12.45
C ALA A 242 21.71 -4.03 -13.40
N GLN A 243 22.72 -4.10 -14.26
CA GLN A 243 22.97 -3.10 -15.29
C GLN A 243 21.84 -3.04 -16.32
N GLU A 244 21.39 -4.17 -16.86
CA GLU A 244 20.29 -4.22 -17.83
C GLU A 244 18.99 -3.66 -17.24
N ASN A 245 18.66 -4.00 -15.99
CA ASN A 245 17.49 -3.47 -15.30
C ASN A 245 17.60 -1.96 -15.07
N TYR A 246 18.78 -1.46 -14.72
CA TYR A 246 19.01 -0.03 -14.54
C TYR A 246 18.80 0.76 -15.83
N GLU A 247 19.39 0.33 -16.95
CA GLU A 247 19.20 0.99 -18.25
C GLU A 247 17.74 0.92 -18.71
N LEU A 248 17.07 -0.23 -18.52
CA LEU A 248 15.66 -0.37 -18.86
C LEU A 248 14.76 0.53 -17.98
N ALA A 249 15.11 0.74 -16.71
CA ALA A 249 14.38 1.63 -15.81
C ALA A 249 14.54 3.11 -16.20
N LYS A 250 15.69 3.49 -16.76
CA LYS A 250 15.90 4.84 -17.32
C LYS A 250 14.99 5.06 -18.53
N ASP A 251 14.99 4.11 -19.46
CA ASP A 251 14.11 4.14 -20.63
C ASP A 251 12.63 4.25 -20.21
N LEU A 252 12.22 3.53 -19.15
CA LEU A 252 10.86 3.59 -18.62
C LEU A 252 10.47 4.99 -18.12
N VAL A 253 11.38 5.68 -17.42
CA VAL A 253 11.13 7.03 -16.92
C VAL A 253 10.97 8.03 -18.08
N ASP A 254 11.77 7.87 -19.14
CA ASP A 254 11.69 8.73 -20.33
C ASP A 254 10.42 8.48 -21.17
N MET A 255 9.89 7.26 -21.15
CA MET A 255 8.66 6.89 -21.86
C MET A 255 7.37 7.37 -21.18
N VAL A 256 7.41 7.68 -19.88
CA VAL A 256 6.20 7.94 -19.09
C VAL A 256 6.18 9.37 -18.58
N GLU A 257 5.26 10.19 -19.10
CA GLU A 257 5.05 11.54 -18.60
C GLU A 257 4.47 11.52 -17.17
N PRO A 258 5.13 12.19 -16.19
CA PRO A 258 4.59 12.33 -14.85
C PRO A 258 3.29 13.13 -14.89
N SER A 259 2.15 12.51 -14.53
CA SER A 259 0.90 13.24 -14.41
C SER A 259 0.01 12.70 -13.30
N LYS A 260 -0.77 13.60 -12.67
CA LYS A 260 -1.84 13.21 -11.74
C LYS A 260 -2.88 12.29 -12.40
N LYS A 261 -2.95 12.29 -13.74
CA LYS A 261 -3.81 11.40 -14.53
C LYS A 261 -3.24 9.98 -14.57
N LEU A 262 -1.92 9.78 -14.63
CA LEU A 262 -1.29 8.45 -14.63
C LEU A 262 -1.75 7.60 -13.43
N ARG A 263 -1.76 8.16 -12.21
CA ARG A 263 -2.28 7.47 -11.00
C ARG A 263 -3.77 7.08 -11.10
N ARG A 264 -4.56 7.85 -11.85
CA ARG A 264 -6.01 7.60 -12.05
C ARG A 264 -6.29 6.72 -13.28
N GLN A 265 -5.39 6.71 -14.25
CA GLN A 265 -5.45 5.97 -15.51
C GLN A 265 -4.89 4.56 -15.37
N ASN A 266 -4.09 4.29 -14.34
CA ASN A 266 -3.79 2.93 -13.95
C ASN A 266 -5.12 2.20 -13.78
N SER A 267 -5.37 1.24 -14.67
CA SER A 267 -6.46 0.29 -14.56
C SER A 267 -6.46 -0.26 -13.13
N SER A 268 -7.59 -0.73 -12.62
CA SER A 268 -7.64 -1.29 -11.27
C SER A 268 -6.59 -2.40 -11.03
N LEU A 269 -6.13 -3.04 -12.11
CA LEU A 269 -5.00 -3.97 -12.16
C LEU A 269 -3.64 -3.34 -11.79
N LEU A 270 -3.39 -2.10 -12.23
CA LEU A 270 -2.11 -1.40 -12.07
C LEU A 270 -2.04 -0.48 -10.86
N GLN A 271 -3.13 -0.31 -10.10
CA GLN A 271 -3.17 0.60 -8.93
C GLN A 271 -2.16 0.25 -7.83
N HIS A 272 -1.70 -0.99 -7.76
CA HIS A 272 -0.78 -1.47 -6.73
C HIS A 272 0.69 -1.48 -7.16
N HIS A 273 1.02 -1.09 -8.40
CA HIS A 273 2.38 -1.17 -8.90
C HIS A 273 3.19 0.09 -8.58
N LYS A 274 4.52 -0.08 -8.45
CA LYS A 274 5.46 1.02 -8.21
C LYS A 274 5.42 2.02 -9.36
N LEU A 275 5.55 3.31 -9.05
CA LEU A 275 5.68 4.35 -10.07
C LEU A 275 7.07 4.29 -10.73
N PRO A 276 7.23 4.80 -11.97
CA PRO A 276 8.51 4.74 -12.70
C PRO A 276 9.72 5.27 -11.92
N TRP A 277 9.55 6.38 -11.19
CA TRP A 277 10.62 6.94 -10.35
C TRP A 277 11.13 5.93 -9.30
N ARG A 278 10.22 5.15 -8.71
CA ARG A 278 10.55 4.17 -7.68
C ARG A 278 11.25 2.96 -8.29
N VAL A 279 10.85 2.56 -9.50
CA VAL A 279 11.51 1.48 -10.25
C VAL A 279 12.95 1.88 -10.59
N LEU A 280 13.18 3.10 -11.07
CA LEU A 280 14.53 3.61 -11.32
C LEU A 280 15.37 3.69 -10.05
N HIS A 281 14.80 4.19 -8.96
CA HIS A 281 15.47 4.22 -7.65
C HIS A 281 15.95 2.82 -7.25
N ASP A 282 15.05 1.84 -7.21
CA ASP A 282 15.37 0.49 -6.75
C ASP A 282 16.37 -0.21 -7.68
N ALA A 283 16.30 0.03 -8.99
CA ALA A 283 17.25 -0.51 -9.97
C ALA A 283 18.65 0.11 -9.82
N ALA A 284 18.75 1.43 -9.62
CA ALA A 284 20.00 2.12 -9.35
C ALA A 284 20.63 1.66 -8.03
N GLU A 285 19.84 1.57 -6.97
CA GLU A 285 20.25 1.05 -5.65
C GLU A 285 20.81 -0.37 -5.77
N SER A 286 20.16 -1.23 -6.57
CA SER A 286 20.64 -2.60 -6.80
C SER A 286 21.92 -2.68 -7.63
N TYR A 287 22.21 -1.70 -8.49
CA TYR A 287 23.38 -1.72 -9.38
C TYR A 287 24.63 -1.11 -8.73
N LEU A 288 24.46 -0.08 -7.90
CA LEU A 288 25.55 0.63 -7.22
C LEU A 288 26.60 -0.28 -6.55
N PRO A 289 26.25 -1.39 -5.85
CA PRO A 289 27.23 -2.24 -5.19
C PRO A 289 28.23 -2.94 -6.11
N TYR A 290 27.90 -3.09 -7.41
CA TYR A 290 28.79 -3.71 -8.39
C TYR A 290 29.80 -2.71 -8.98
N LEU A 291 29.56 -1.42 -8.79
CA LEU A 291 30.37 -0.36 -9.39
C LEU A 291 31.50 0.07 -8.46
N ARG A 292 32.66 0.34 -9.05
CA ARG A 292 33.76 1.06 -8.37
C ARG A 292 33.58 2.55 -8.55
N GLU A 293 34.08 3.32 -7.60
CA GLU A 293 34.10 4.79 -7.69
C GLU A 293 34.70 5.25 -9.02
N GLY A 294 33.98 6.16 -9.70
CA GLY A 294 34.29 6.62 -11.04
C GLY A 294 33.07 7.23 -11.74
N ALA A 295 33.23 7.65 -12.99
CA ALA A 295 32.19 8.38 -13.72
C ALA A 295 30.84 7.65 -13.80
N VAL A 296 30.86 6.32 -14.00
CA VAL A 296 29.63 5.50 -14.05
C VAL A 296 28.97 5.45 -12.67
N TYR A 297 29.75 5.25 -11.61
CA TYR A 297 29.26 5.25 -10.23
C TYR A 297 28.61 6.61 -9.87
N ASP A 298 29.27 7.72 -10.21
CA ASP A 298 28.75 9.05 -9.95
C ASP A 298 27.45 9.32 -10.73
N GLN A 299 27.36 8.84 -11.97
CA GLN A 299 26.13 8.94 -12.78
C GLN A 299 24.98 8.15 -12.15
N VAL A 300 25.20 6.89 -11.77
CA VAL A 300 24.16 6.05 -11.14
C VAL A 300 23.72 6.64 -9.80
N ARG A 301 24.66 7.18 -9.01
CA ARG A 301 24.32 7.88 -7.76
C ARG A 301 23.48 9.13 -8.03
N SER A 302 23.84 9.91 -9.05
CA SER A 302 23.05 11.08 -9.45
C SER A 302 21.64 10.69 -9.92
N ASP A 303 21.52 9.61 -10.70
CA ASP A 303 20.23 9.13 -11.21
C ASP A 303 19.34 8.61 -10.07
N LEU A 304 19.92 7.95 -9.06
CA LEU A 304 19.22 7.57 -7.82
C LEU A 304 18.66 8.80 -7.08
N GLU A 305 19.48 9.83 -6.88
CA GLU A 305 19.05 11.07 -6.21
C GLU A 305 17.98 11.82 -7.01
N ASN A 306 18.13 11.89 -8.33
CA ASN A 306 17.16 12.50 -9.23
C ASN A 306 15.84 11.75 -9.23
N ALA A 307 15.85 10.42 -9.16
CA ALA A 307 14.65 9.61 -9.06
C ALA A 307 13.84 9.94 -7.79
N ILE A 308 14.52 10.14 -6.65
CA ILE A 308 13.86 10.56 -5.40
C ILE A 308 13.25 11.95 -5.53
N ARG A 309 14.00 12.91 -6.09
CA ARG A 309 13.49 14.28 -6.36
C ARG A 309 12.27 14.23 -7.28
N ASP A 310 12.31 13.43 -8.33
CA ASP A 310 11.21 13.25 -9.26
C ASP A 310 9.99 12.65 -8.57
N GLY A 311 10.19 11.67 -7.69
CA GLY A 311 9.13 11.11 -6.84
C GLY A 311 8.39 12.19 -6.05
N LEU A 312 9.13 13.07 -5.37
CA LEU A 312 8.55 14.18 -4.59
C LEU A 312 7.89 15.25 -5.47
N PHE A 313 8.61 15.78 -6.45
CA PHE A 313 8.22 17.01 -7.14
C PHE A 313 7.42 16.75 -8.41
N LYS A 314 7.84 15.79 -9.25
CA LYS A 314 7.15 15.47 -10.51
C LYS A 314 5.93 14.58 -10.28
N TYR A 315 6.08 13.55 -9.45
CA TYR A 315 5.02 12.58 -9.17
C TYR A 315 4.14 12.92 -7.96
N SER A 316 4.56 13.87 -7.11
CA SER A 316 3.86 14.22 -5.85
C SER A 316 3.62 12.98 -4.97
N ASP A 317 4.62 12.12 -4.88
CA ASP A 317 4.58 10.87 -4.14
C ASP A 317 5.20 11.01 -2.76
N LEU A 318 4.35 11.04 -1.72
CA LEU A 318 4.81 11.12 -0.33
C LEU A 318 5.63 9.90 0.09
N SER A 319 5.53 8.76 -0.61
CA SER A 319 6.39 7.60 -0.33
C SER A 319 7.87 7.83 -0.68
N ALA A 320 8.20 8.90 -1.43
CA ALA A 320 9.57 9.34 -1.66
C ALA A 320 10.16 10.11 -0.47
N ALA A 321 9.33 10.62 0.45
CA ALA A 321 9.77 11.47 1.55
C ALA A 321 10.75 10.77 2.51
N PRO A 322 10.52 9.54 2.99
CA PRO A 322 11.49 8.85 3.85
C PRO A 322 12.86 8.65 3.19
N LEU A 323 12.88 8.40 1.87
CA LEU A 323 14.12 8.24 1.12
C LEU A 323 14.88 9.56 0.98
N ALA A 324 14.15 10.63 0.64
CA ALA A 324 14.72 11.97 0.48
C ALA A 324 15.37 12.49 1.77
N LEU A 325 14.75 12.21 2.93
CA LEU A 325 15.25 12.64 4.24
C LEU A 325 16.56 11.95 4.64
N ARG A 326 16.82 10.75 4.12
CA ARG A 326 18.05 9.97 4.39
C ARG A 326 19.20 10.33 3.44
N GLN A 327 18.88 10.83 2.25
CA GLN A 327 19.86 11.05 1.18
C GLN A 327 20.46 12.47 1.26
N PRO A 328 21.76 12.64 1.57
CA PRO A 328 22.37 13.96 1.79
C PRO A 328 22.30 14.90 0.58
N GLY A 329 22.31 14.35 -0.63
CA GLY A 329 22.25 15.14 -1.87
C GLY A 329 20.85 15.69 -2.18
N VAL A 330 19.78 15.11 -1.64
CA VAL A 330 18.41 15.40 -2.10
C VAL A 330 17.82 16.64 -1.44
N ILE A 331 17.83 16.70 -0.10
CA ILE A 331 17.35 17.84 0.70
C ILE A 331 18.36 18.13 1.80
N GLU A 332 18.67 19.41 2.02
CA GLU A 332 19.58 19.83 3.08
C GLU A 332 19.00 19.49 4.47
N LYS A 333 19.74 18.69 5.24
CA LYS A 333 19.33 18.24 6.58
C LYS A 333 19.09 19.43 7.50
N ASN A 334 17.99 19.39 8.26
CA ASN A 334 17.55 20.43 9.20
C ASN A 334 17.11 21.77 8.57
N SER A 335 17.07 21.88 7.24
CA SER A 335 16.46 23.02 6.57
C SER A 335 14.95 23.11 6.85
N LYS A 336 14.32 24.26 6.55
CA LYS A 336 12.87 24.42 6.71
C LYS A 336 12.09 23.38 5.89
N GLU A 337 12.52 23.15 4.66
CA GLU A 337 11.94 22.14 3.76
C GLU A 337 12.09 20.73 4.32
N TRP A 338 13.26 20.40 4.89
CA TRP A 338 13.48 19.11 5.55
C TRP A 338 12.52 18.89 6.72
N VAL A 339 12.30 19.89 7.57
CA VAL A 339 11.36 19.80 8.71
C VAL A 339 9.93 19.62 8.23
N GLU A 340 9.50 20.36 7.20
CA GLU A 340 8.16 20.24 6.61
C GLU A 340 7.95 18.84 6.01
N LEU A 341 8.91 18.34 5.23
CA LEU A 341 8.83 17.03 4.61
C LEU A 341 8.86 15.90 5.64
N ALA A 342 9.73 15.99 6.64
CA ALA A 342 9.78 15.01 7.73
C ALA A 342 8.47 14.99 8.51
N THR A 343 7.82 16.14 8.71
CA THR A 343 6.51 16.22 9.39
C THR A 343 5.41 15.54 8.59
N GLN A 344 5.40 15.74 7.27
CA GLN A 344 4.47 15.06 6.36
C GLN A 344 4.70 13.55 6.35
N SER A 345 5.96 13.12 6.26
CA SER A 345 6.36 11.71 6.28
C SER A 345 5.96 11.01 7.58
N SER A 346 6.24 11.64 8.72
CA SER A 346 5.80 11.17 10.04
C SER A 346 4.29 11.10 10.17
N SER A 347 3.57 12.09 9.65
CA SER A 347 2.10 12.11 9.64
C SER A 347 1.51 11.00 8.76
N ALA A 348 2.26 10.54 7.76
CA ALA A 348 1.91 9.38 6.93
C ALA A 348 2.25 8.03 7.61
N GLY A 349 2.86 8.04 8.80
CA GLY A 349 3.13 6.86 9.62
C GLY A 349 4.57 6.34 9.54
N ASP A 350 5.53 7.10 9.02
CA ASP A 350 6.93 6.67 8.99
C ASP A 350 7.62 6.85 10.36
N PRO A 351 8.03 5.75 11.04
CA PRO A 351 8.64 5.82 12.37
C PRO A 351 10.02 6.49 12.35
N ASP A 352 10.78 6.35 11.27
CA ASP A 352 12.16 6.85 11.18
C ASP A 352 12.18 8.37 10.95
N SER A 353 11.31 8.89 10.09
CA SER A 353 11.10 10.34 9.93
C SER A 353 10.71 10.98 11.26
N SER A 354 9.86 10.29 12.04
CA SER A 354 9.44 10.75 13.37
C SER A 354 10.62 10.77 14.35
N LEU A 355 11.52 9.78 14.27
CA LEU A 355 12.73 9.74 15.08
C LEU A 355 13.70 10.87 14.71
N GLN A 356 13.88 11.13 13.42
CA GLN A 356 14.74 12.21 12.95
C GLN A 356 14.22 13.58 13.37
N LEU A 357 12.89 13.81 13.27
CA LEU A 357 12.25 15.02 13.80
C LEU A 357 12.43 15.15 15.30
N ALA A 358 12.27 14.06 16.04
CA ALA A 358 12.52 14.05 17.46
C ALA A 358 13.94 14.54 17.78
N PHE A 359 14.96 13.97 17.14
CA PHE A 359 16.34 14.39 17.37
C PHE A 359 16.64 15.82 16.92
N TYR A 360 16.02 16.31 15.86
CA TYR A 360 16.12 17.72 15.47
C TYR A 360 15.61 18.65 16.59
N HIS A 361 14.41 18.40 17.11
CA HIS A 361 13.80 19.21 18.16
C HIS A 361 14.50 19.04 19.52
N LEU A 362 14.89 17.81 19.90
CA LEU A 362 15.62 17.57 21.14
C LEU A 362 16.95 18.35 21.19
N ARG A 363 17.66 18.47 20.06
CA ARG A 363 18.86 19.31 19.97
C ARG A 363 18.54 20.80 20.02
N LYS A 364 17.57 21.23 19.21
CA LYS A 364 17.16 22.64 19.10
C LYS A 364 16.68 23.20 20.44
N ASP A 365 15.94 22.41 21.19
CA ASP A 365 15.26 22.83 22.41
C ASP A 365 16.08 22.54 23.68
N GLY A 366 17.30 21.98 23.52
CA GLY A 366 18.28 21.81 24.59
C GLY A 366 18.06 20.58 25.47
N TRP A 367 17.37 19.56 24.97
CA TRP A 367 17.28 18.25 25.64
C TRP A 367 18.56 17.42 25.46
N ARG A 368 19.26 17.57 24.34
CA ARG A 368 20.46 16.77 24.00
C ARG A 368 21.54 17.58 23.26
N PRO A 369 22.83 17.48 23.66
CA PRO A 369 23.31 16.83 24.88
C PRO A 369 22.80 17.54 26.14
N ALA A 370 22.78 16.83 27.27
CA ALA A 370 22.35 17.42 28.53
C ALA A 370 23.40 18.44 29.02
N GLU A 371 23.09 19.72 28.90
CA GLU A 371 23.96 20.80 29.38
C GLU A 371 23.63 21.12 30.85
N ALA A 372 24.64 21.09 31.72
CA ALA A 372 24.47 21.47 33.12
C ALA A 372 23.91 22.89 33.22
N ASN A 373 22.73 23.02 33.85
CA ASN A 373 21.98 24.26 34.08
C ASN A 373 21.13 24.81 32.92
N ARG A 374 20.99 24.08 31.80
CA ARG A 374 20.08 24.47 30.72
C ARG A 374 18.78 23.67 30.82
N LYS A 375 17.68 24.34 31.16
CA LYS A 375 16.35 23.71 31.10
C LYS A 375 15.88 23.59 29.66
N PRO A 376 15.27 22.47 29.27
CA PRO A 376 14.66 22.32 27.94
C PRO A 376 13.55 23.34 27.71
N ARG A 377 13.40 23.81 26.46
CA ARG A 377 12.47 24.89 26.11
C ARG A 377 11.07 24.41 25.71
N ASP A 378 10.98 23.26 25.06
CA ASP A 378 9.77 22.75 24.41
C ASP A 378 9.74 21.22 24.46
N TRP A 379 8.55 20.62 24.58
CA TRP A 379 8.34 19.17 24.61
C TRP A 379 8.19 18.53 23.23
N THR A 380 8.17 19.32 22.15
CA THR A 380 7.98 18.84 20.78
C THR A 380 8.88 17.64 20.42
N GLY A 381 10.16 17.67 20.82
CA GLY A 381 11.08 16.54 20.57
C GLY A 381 10.74 15.27 21.34
N ILE A 382 10.20 15.39 22.55
CA ILE A 382 9.72 14.27 23.39
C ILE A 382 8.48 13.64 22.75
N GLU A 383 7.56 14.48 22.27
CA GLU A 383 6.33 14.03 21.60
C GLU A 383 6.64 13.25 20.31
N TRP A 384 7.53 13.77 19.46
CA TRP A 384 7.95 13.05 18.25
C TRP A 384 8.69 11.74 18.55
N LEU A 385 9.46 11.67 19.64
CA LEU A 385 10.10 10.43 20.05
C LEU A 385 9.08 9.38 20.47
N ALA A 386 8.04 9.79 21.21
CA ALA A 386 6.92 8.93 21.56
C ALA A 386 6.13 8.47 20.32
N VAL A 387 5.88 9.37 19.36
CA VAL A 387 5.24 9.02 18.08
C VAL A 387 6.08 7.99 17.31
N SER A 388 7.39 8.18 17.23
CA SER A 388 8.29 7.20 16.60
C SER A 388 8.24 5.84 17.29
N ALA A 389 8.21 5.80 18.62
CA ALA A 389 8.09 4.57 19.39
C ALA A 389 6.77 3.85 19.08
N ALA A 390 5.64 4.57 19.11
CA ALA A 390 4.33 4.02 18.81
C ALA A 390 4.21 3.50 17.36
N LEU A 391 4.81 4.20 16.38
CA LEU A 391 4.80 3.80 14.96
C LEU A 391 5.72 2.62 14.65
N SER A 392 6.57 2.18 15.58
CA SER A 392 7.53 1.09 15.35
C SER A 392 6.90 -0.31 15.37
N THR A 393 5.57 -0.43 15.48
CA THR A 393 4.87 -1.72 15.33
C THR A 393 5.12 -2.33 13.95
N PRO A 394 5.32 -3.66 13.81
CA PRO A 394 5.22 -4.69 14.85
C PRO A 394 6.56 -5.00 15.57
N GLU A 395 7.61 -4.20 15.40
CA GLU A 395 8.93 -4.46 15.96
C GLU A 395 8.99 -4.10 17.46
N THR A 396 8.49 -5.00 18.32
CA THR A 396 8.36 -4.77 19.77
C THR A 396 9.67 -4.36 20.42
N GLY A 397 10.81 -4.90 19.98
CA GLY A 397 12.12 -4.54 20.52
C GLY A 397 12.55 -3.10 20.20
N VAL A 398 12.28 -2.62 18.98
CA VAL A 398 12.59 -1.25 18.55
C VAL A 398 11.67 -0.26 19.27
N MET A 399 10.38 -0.59 19.37
CA MET A 399 9.42 0.17 20.17
C MET A 399 9.88 0.29 21.63
N ALA A 400 10.25 -0.84 22.26
CA ALA A 400 10.68 -0.87 23.65
C ALA A 400 11.92 -0.02 23.87
N ALA A 401 12.92 -0.15 23.00
CA ALA A 401 14.15 0.63 23.07
C ALA A 401 13.88 2.15 22.99
N LYS A 402 12.97 2.59 22.12
CA LYS A 402 12.59 4.01 21.99
C LYS A 402 11.87 4.53 23.23
N TYR A 403 10.94 3.77 23.82
CA TYR A 403 10.28 4.16 25.08
C TYR A 403 11.23 4.17 26.28
N LEU A 404 12.17 3.23 26.36
CA LEU A 404 13.23 3.26 27.38
C LEU A 404 14.12 4.49 27.22
N GLY A 405 14.56 4.79 25.99
CA GLY A 405 15.35 5.98 25.70
C GLY A 405 14.63 7.27 26.09
N LEU A 406 13.32 7.36 25.83
CA LEU A 406 12.45 8.44 26.26
C LEU A 406 12.40 8.58 27.79
N ALA A 407 12.21 7.48 28.52
CA ALA A 407 12.16 7.48 29.98
C ALA A 407 13.52 7.91 30.61
N HIS A 408 14.64 7.41 30.07
CA HIS A 408 15.98 7.82 30.48
C HIS A 408 16.24 9.30 30.26
N LEU A 409 15.88 9.82 29.08
CA LEU A 409 16.02 11.24 28.76
C LEU A 409 15.22 12.10 29.75
N LEU A 410 13.96 11.74 30.04
CA LEU A 410 13.13 12.49 30.98
C LEU A 410 13.71 12.49 32.40
N ARG A 411 14.24 11.35 32.86
CA ARG A 411 14.88 11.25 34.18
C ARG A 411 16.13 12.12 34.30
N GLU A 412 17.00 12.13 33.30
CA GLU A 412 18.21 12.97 33.33
C GLU A 412 17.89 14.46 33.48
N HIS A 413 16.72 14.89 33.02
CA HIS A 413 16.22 16.25 33.14
C HIS A 413 15.27 16.47 34.33
N GLY A 414 15.08 15.46 35.21
CA GLY A 414 14.29 15.55 36.43
C GLY A 414 12.79 15.29 36.30
N TYR A 415 12.33 14.79 35.15
CA TYR A 415 10.93 14.45 34.85
C TYR A 415 10.66 12.95 35.07
N VAL A 416 10.90 12.48 36.29
CA VAL A 416 10.88 11.05 36.63
C VAL A 416 9.48 10.45 36.49
N ASP A 417 8.45 11.15 36.96
CA ASP A 417 7.06 10.69 36.93
C ASP A 417 6.51 10.59 35.50
N GLU A 418 6.86 11.55 34.65
CA GLU A 418 6.55 11.52 33.22
C GLU A 418 7.24 10.35 32.52
N GLY A 419 8.51 10.07 32.87
CA GLY A 419 9.24 8.91 32.36
C GLY A 419 8.54 7.59 32.69
N ILE A 420 8.10 7.40 33.95
CA ILE A 420 7.35 6.20 34.37
C ILE A 420 6.03 6.08 33.60
N SER A 421 5.32 7.20 33.40
CA SER A 421 4.04 7.22 32.68
C SER A 421 4.17 6.74 31.23
N TRP A 422 5.29 7.05 30.56
CA TRP A 422 5.57 6.55 29.22
C TRP A 422 5.87 5.06 29.17
N ILE A 423 6.48 4.51 30.23
CA ILE A 423 6.69 3.06 30.36
C ILE A 423 5.34 2.34 30.56
N ASP A 424 4.44 2.90 31.38
CA ASP A 424 3.08 2.35 31.53
C ASP A 424 2.34 2.36 30.18
N PHE A 425 2.44 3.45 29.42
CA PHE A 425 1.86 3.55 28.08
C PHE A 425 2.44 2.52 27.10
N ALA A 426 3.75 2.25 27.17
CA ALA A 426 4.40 1.23 26.34
C ALA A 426 3.85 -0.17 26.64
N LYS A 427 3.69 -0.51 27.92
CA LYS A 427 3.11 -1.79 28.38
C LYS A 427 1.68 -1.97 27.89
N GLU A 428 0.86 -0.93 28.01
CA GLU A 428 -0.53 -0.94 27.52
C GLU A 428 -0.58 -1.10 26.00
N SER A 429 0.22 -0.31 25.26
CA SER A 429 0.28 -0.35 23.80
C SER A 429 0.69 -1.72 23.27
N MET A 430 1.69 -2.36 23.88
CA MET A 430 2.14 -3.71 23.50
C MET A 430 1.09 -4.79 23.84
N GLY A 431 0.44 -4.67 24.99
CA GLY A 431 -0.61 -5.59 25.43
C GLY A 431 -1.87 -5.52 24.55
N GLU A 432 -2.36 -4.32 24.26
CA GLU A 432 -3.53 -4.13 23.39
C GLU A 432 -3.28 -4.60 21.95
N ALA A 433 -2.06 -4.40 21.44
CA ALA A 433 -1.68 -4.83 20.10
C ALA A 433 -1.32 -6.32 20.00
N GLY A 434 -1.24 -7.04 21.14
CA GLY A 434 -0.85 -8.45 21.18
C GLY A 434 0.60 -8.69 20.73
N LEU A 435 1.47 -7.70 20.90
CA LEU A 435 2.86 -7.69 20.41
C LEU A 435 3.87 -8.30 21.40
N ASP A 436 3.43 -8.65 22.61
CA ASP A 436 4.23 -9.29 23.66
C ASP A 436 3.47 -10.50 24.27
N PRO A 437 3.26 -11.58 23.50
CA PRO A 437 2.46 -12.73 23.94
C PRO A 437 3.06 -13.47 25.15
N ASP A 438 4.39 -13.41 25.31
CA ASP A 438 5.13 -14.07 26.38
C ASP A 438 5.33 -13.14 27.60
N ASN A 439 4.77 -11.92 27.58
CA ASN A 439 4.96 -10.87 28.60
C ASN A 439 6.43 -10.51 28.90
N ARG A 440 7.35 -10.81 27.99
CA ARG A 440 8.79 -10.61 28.22
C ARG A 440 9.14 -9.13 28.38
N TRP A 441 8.55 -8.27 27.53
CA TRP A 441 8.76 -6.83 27.61
C TRP A 441 7.97 -6.21 28.75
N HIS A 442 6.77 -6.71 29.01
CA HIS A 442 5.96 -6.30 30.15
C HIS A 442 6.70 -6.51 31.48
N ASP A 443 7.31 -7.67 31.67
CA ASP A 443 8.08 -8.01 32.86
C ASP A 443 9.35 -7.14 32.94
N TYR A 444 10.08 -7.00 31.84
CA TYR A 444 11.27 -6.14 31.77
C TYR A 444 10.96 -4.68 32.17
N PHE A 445 9.87 -4.12 31.65
CA PHE A 445 9.44 -2.76 32.01
C PHE A 445 9.03 -2.65 33.48
N SER A 446 8.43 -3.70 34.05
CA SER A 446 8.04 -3.73 35.46
C SER A 446 9.28 -3.75 36.36
N ASP A 447 10.26 -4.60 36.04
CA ASP A 447 11.55 -4.65 36.73
C ASP A 447 12.28 -3.31 36.63
N PHE A 448 12.25 -2.69 35.45
CA PHE A 448 12.81 -1.37 35.21
C PHE A 448 12.14 -0.31 36.09
N GLN A 449 10.81 -0.24 36.12
CA GLN A 449 10.06 0.71 36.96
C GLN A 449 10.32 0.49 38.46
N GLN A 450 10.49 -0.75 38.90
CA GLN A 450 10.81 -1.07 40.29
C GLN A 450 12.23 -0.60 40.63
N ALA A 451 13.22 -0.93 39.80
CA ALA A 451 14.58 -0.40 39.93
C ALA A 451 14.63 1.13 39.83
N TRP A 452 13.71 1.75 39.07
CA TRP A 452 13.58 3.20 38.92
C TRP A 452 13.15 3.92 40.21
N ARG A 453 12.39 3.23 41.08
CA ARG A 453 11.91 3.76 42.37
C ARG A 453 12.90 3.49 43.52
N ASP A 454 13.71 2.44 43.40
CA ASP A 454 14.71 2.06 44.39
C ASP A 454 16.06 2.75 44.10
N THR A 455 16.46 3.70 44.94
CA THR A 455 17.70 4.50 44.78
C THR A 455 19.02 3.74 44.99
N ASP A 456 18.98 2.49 45.43
CA ASP A 456 20.18 1.73 45.81
C ASP A 456 20.58 0.71 44.75
N GLY A 457 21.68 0.94 44.03
CA GLY A 457 22.56 -0.05 43.36
C GLY A 457 21.97 -1.01 42.32
N SER A 458 20.66 -1.18 42.27
CA SER A 458 19.86 -2.07 41.41
C SER A 458 19.82 -1.56 39.98
N LEU A 459 19.91 -0.24 39.81
CA LEU A 459 19.98 0.45 38.53
C LEU A 459 21.27 0.21 37.75
N LYS A 460 22.36 -0.29 38.38
CA LYS A 460 23.63 -0.57 37.67
C LYS A 460 23.48 -1.55 36.50
N ARG A 461 22.44 -2.41 36.52
CA ARG A 461 22.13 -3.33 35.41
C ARG A 461 21.42 -2.65 34.23
N TYR A 462 20.81 -1.48 34.47
CA TYR A 462 20.00 -0.71 33.51
C TYR A 462 20.62 0.67 33.20
N GLU A 463 21.73 1.01 33.87
CA GLU A 463 22.53 2.22 33.66
C GLU A 463 23.29 2.11 32.32
N LYS A 464 22.58 2.40 31.24
CA LYS A 464 23.20 3.06 30.09
C LYS A 464 22.76 4.52 30.15
N SER A 465 23.65 5.46 29.83
CA SER A 465 23.23 6.86 29.74
C SER A 465 22.17 7.00 28.64
N SER A 466 21.27 7.99 28.73
CA SER A 466 20.33 8.28 27.65
C SER A 466 21.07 8.52 26.34
N GLU A 467 22.29 9.08 26.40
CA GLU A 467 23.15 9.27 25.25
C GLU A 467 23.58 7.95 24.59
N GLU A 468 23.88 6.90 25.36
CA GLU A 468 24.24 5.59 24.80
C GLU A 468 23.03 4.91 24.13
N PHE A 469 21.86 4.96 24.76
CA PHE A 469 20.62 4.42 24.18
C PHE A 469 20.19 5.18 22.92
N LEU A 470 20.16 6.51 22.99
CA LEU A 470 19.73 7.35 21.88
C LEU A 470 20.78 7.40 20.77
N ALA A 471 22.08 7.27 21.07
CA ALA A 471 23.11 7.13 20.02
C ALA A 471 23.04 5.77 19.32
N GLN A 472 22.60 4.71 19.99
CA GLN A 472 22.32 3.42 19.33
C GLN A 472 21.14 3.55 18.37
N LEU A 473 20.06 4.24 18.80
CA LEU A 473 18.88 4.50 17.97
C LEU A 473 19.15 5.47 16.80
N GLU A 474 20.17 6.32 16.88
CA GLU A 474 20.54 7.25 15.80
C GLU A 474 21.48 6.62 14.75
N ARG A 475 22.12 5.48 15.08
CA ARG A 475 23.04 4.76 14.17
C ARG A 475 22.35 3.67 13.37
N THR A 476 21.19 3.22 13.81
CA THR A 476 20.26 2.34 13.07
C THR A 476 19.42 3.18 12.13
#